data_AF-A0A920R1P3-F1
#
_entry.id   AF-A0A920R1P3-F1
#
_cell.length_a   1.000
_cell.length_b   1.000
_cell.length_c   1.000
_cell.angle_alpha   90.00
_cell.angle_beta   90.00
_cell.angle_gamma   90.00
#
_symmetry.space_group_name_H-M   'P 1'
#
loop_
_entity.id
_entity.type
_entity.pdbx_description
1 polymer ?
#
loop_
_entity_poly.entity_id
_entity_poly.type
_entity_poly.pdbx_seq_one_letter_code
_entity_poly.pdbx_strand_id
1 'polypeptide(L)'
;MATENHTPTRITNLDFIRGIAVLGILMINSIFFGLPFSAGFNPSSAGHNGILDWTIVIISDLFFNQKMMGLFSLLFGAGIVLFIEAAKNRQHPKPRLLSFRRNFLLLVFGLIHLSLIWEGDVLTLYAICAPIIILLYNRGLWVLISLSALCMLLPVVLSFLCNSYSILKAIL
;
A
#
# COMPACT_ATOMS: atom_id res chain seq x y z
N MET A 1 29.12 37.88 5.61
CA MET A 1 27.70 37.53 5.79
C MET A 1 27.38 36.39 4.84
N ALA A 2 27.62 35.15 5.27
CA ALA A 2 27.44 33.97 4.44
C ALA A 2 25.96 33.65 4.31
N THR A 3 25.49 33.51 3.07
CA THR A 3 24.12 33.10 2.75
C THR A 3 23.96 31.63 3.10
N GLU A 4 23.27 31.33 4.20
CA GLU A 4 22.82 29.96 4.47
C GLU A 4 21.81 29.56 3.40
N ASN A 5 22.29 28.78 2.43
CA ASN A 5 21.44 28.10 1.47
C ASN A 5 20.66 27.02 2.23
N HIS A 6 19.45 27.34 2.70
CA HIS A 6 18.49 26.34 3.14
C HIS A 6 18.07 25.51 1.91
N THR A 7 18.90 24.54 1.54
CA THR A 7 18.44 23.42 0.71
C THR A 7 17.27 22.78 1.46
N PRO A 8 16.10 22.62 0.81
CA PRO A 8 14.94 22.02 1.45
C PRO A 8 15.37 20.67 2.02
N THR A 9 15.29 20.51 3.33
CA THR A 9 15.75 19.32 4.04
C THR A 9 14.89 18.14 3.64
N ARG A 10 15.32 17.44 2.57
CA ARG A 10 14.78 16.14 2.18
C ARG A 10 14.94 15.21 3.37
N ILE A 11 13.87 14.54 3.77
CA ILE A 11 13.91 13.57 4.87
C ILE A 11 14.52 12.28 4.32
N THR A 12 15.85 12.22 4.28
CA THR A 12 16.62 11.08 3.75
C THR A 12 16.22 9.76 4.39
N ASN A 13 15.91 9.77 5.68
CA ASN A 13 15.46 8.57 6.42
C ASN A 13 14.14 8.01 5.87
N LEU A 14 13.22 8.87 5.43
CA LEU A 14 11.93 8.44 4.88
C LEU A 14 12.12 7.81 3.50
N ASP A 15 12.97 8.41 2.67
CA ASP A 15 13.32 7.87 1.35
C ASP A 15 14.04 6.51 1.49
N PHE A 16 14.92 6.36 2.49
CA PHE A 16 15.62 5.11 2.79
C PHE A 16 14.66 3.97 3.19
N ILE A 17 13.76 4.23 4.15
CA ILE A 17 12.77 3.23 4.60
C ILE A 17 11.83 2.84 3.45
N ARG A 18 11.48 3.79 2.56
CA ARG A 18 10.69 3.49 1.36
C ARG A 18 11.43 2.53 0.43
N GLY A 19 12.73 2.73 0.22
CA GLY A 19 13.56 1.82 -0.56
C GLY A 19 13.56 0.41 0.02
N ILE A 20 13.75 0.28 1.34
CA ILE A 20 13.69 -1.02 2.04
C ILE A 20 12.32 -1.69 1.86
N ALA A 21 11.23 -0.94 2.02
CA ALA A 21 9.89 -1.48 1.83
C ALA A 21 9.67 -1.99 0.40
N VAL A 22 10.15 -1.27 -0.62
CA VAL A 22 10.07 -1.69 -2.02
C VAL A 22 10.91 -2.95 -2.28
N LEU A 23 12.12 -3.05 -1.71
CA LEU A 23 12.95 -4.26 -1.83
C LEU A 23 12.27 -5.48 -1.19
N GLY A 24 11.61 -5.30 -0.04
CA GLY A 24 10.84 -6.36 0.59
C GLY A 24 9.62 -6.79 -0.21
N ILE A 25 8.92 -5.84 -0.86
CA ILE A 25 7.82 -6.13 -1.79
C ILE A 25 8.33 -6.90 -3.02
N LEU A 26 9.51 -6.52 -3.55
CA LEU A 26 10.14 -7.19 -4.68
C LEU A 26 10.46 -8.65 -4.36
N MET A 27 11.01 -8.93 -3.17
CA MET A 27 11.34 -10.29 -2.73
C MET A 27 10.13 -11.22 -2.78
N ILE A 28 8.98 -10.77 -2.26
CA ILE A 28 7.75 -11.57 -2.28
C ILE A 28 7.20 -11.71 -3.70
N ASN A 29 7.20 -10.63 -4.50
CA ASN A 29 6.75 -10.73 -5.88
C ASN A 29 7.61 -11.70 -6.71
N SER A 30 8.92 -11.79 -6.46
CA SER A 30 9.78 -12.75 -7.15
C SER A 30 9.30 -14.20 -6.97
N ILE A 31 8.72 -14.54 -5.82
CA ILE A 31 8.16 -15.88 -5.57
C ILE A 31 6.91 -16.08 -6.43
N PHE A 32 6.02 -15.09 -6.48
CA PHE A 32 4.78 -15.16 -7.28
C PHE A 32 5.03 -15.17 -8.80
N PHE A 33 6.12 -14.58 -9.28
CA PHE A 33 6.54 -14.68 -10.69
C PHE A 33 7.27 -16.00 -11.00
N GLY A 34 7.97 -16.57 -10.02
CA GLY A 34 8.79 -17.77 -10.22
C GLY A 34 8.08 -19.10 -9.97
N LEU A 35 6.99 -19.09 -9.19
CA LEU A 35 6.26 -20.29 -8.78
C LEU A 35 4.77 -20.18 -9.12
N PRO A 36 4.05 -21.31 -9.23
CA PRO A 36 2.60 -21.30 -9.38
C PRO A 36 1.93 -20.54 -8.23
N PHE A 37 0.82 -19.85 -8.49
CA PHE A 37 0.08 -19.11 -7.45
C PHE A 37 -0.28 -19.95 -6.22
N SER A 38 -0.53 -21.25 -6.40
CA SER A 38 -0.79 -22.19 -5.31
C SER A 38 0.37 -22.32 -4.33
N ALA A 39 1.61 -22.12 -4.79
CA ALA A 39 2.82 -22.20 -3.99
C ALA A 39 2.92 -21.07 -2.96
N GLY A 40 2.29 -19.91 -3.24
CA GLY A 40 2.22 -18.80 -2.29
C GLY A 40 1.37 -19.10 -1.05
N PHE A 41 0.48 -20.09 -1.12
CA PHE A 41 -0.37 -20.51 0.00
C PHE A 41 0.00 -21.89 0.53
N ASN A 42 0.56 -22.76 -0.31
CA ASN A 42 1.01 -24.09 0.05
C ASN A 42 2.31 -24.46 -0.70
N PRO A 43 3.48 -24.41 -0.04
CA PRO A 43 4.78 -24.76 -0.62
C PRO A 43 4.82 -26.18 -1.21
N SER A 44 4.10 -27.13 -0.61
CA SER A 44 4.02 -28.51 -1.10
C SER A 44 3.33 -28.62 -2.45
N SER A 45 2.55 -27.63 -2.86
CA SER A 45 1.95 -27.60 -4.21
C SER A 45 2.98 -27.37 -5.33
N ALA A 46 4.15 -26.84 -5.00
CA ALA A 46 5.27 -26.67 -5.93
C ALA A 46 6.25 -27.86 -5.92
N GLY A 47 5.92 -28.97 -5.24
CA GLY A 47 6.79 -30.15 -5.13
C GLY A 47 8.00 -29.98 -4.20
N HIS A 48 8.06 -28.87 -3.44
CA HIS A 48 9.13 -28.55 -2.51
C HIS A 48 8.74 -28.96 -1.08
N ASN A 49 9.29 -30.08 -0.62
CA ASN A 49 8.98 -30.67 0.69
C ASN A 49 10.18 -30.64 1.65
N GLY A 50 11.25 -29.91 1.33
CA GLY A 50 12.43 -29.80 2.17
C GLY A 50 12.21 -28.90 3.38
N ILE A 51 12.83 -29.23 4.52
CA ILE A 51 12.81 -28.39 5.74
C ILE A 51 13.33 -26.97 5.45
N LEU A 52 14.32 -26.85 4.56
CA LEU A 52 14.88 -25.56 4.13
C LEU A 52 13.85 -24.71 3.37
N ASP A 53 13.09 -25.32 2.45
CA ASP A 53 12.07 -24.62 1.67
C ASP A 53 10.98 -24.05 2.59
N TRP A 54 10.50 -24.87 3.53
CA TRP A 54 9.52 -24.45 4.54
C TRP A 54 10.06 -23.34 5.45
N THR A 55 11.34 -23.41 5.84
CA THR A 55 11.97 -22.36 6.66
C THR A 55 12.01 -21.03 5.91
N ILE A 56 12.39 -21.05 4.63
CA ILE A 56 12.44 -19.85 3.78
C ILE A 56 11.03 -19.25 3.61
N VAL A 57 10.02 -20.08 3.36
CA VAL A 57 8.64 -19.62 3.23
C VAL A 57 8.14 -19.01 4.53
N ILE A 58 8.34 -19.67 5.66
CA ILE A 58 7.91 -19.16 6.97
C ILE A 58 8.58 -17.83 7.28
N ILE A 59 9.88 -17.70 7.06
CA ILE A 59 10.60 -16.43 7.30
C ILE A 59 10.08 -15.34 6.35
N SER A 60 9.90 -15.67 5.07
CA SER A 60 9.43 -14.71 4.07
C SER A 60 8.01 -14.22 4.39
N ASP A 61 7.12 -15.13 4.77
CA ASP A 61 5.75 -14.80 5.16
C ASP A 61 5.71 -14.03 6.48
N LEU A 62 6.52 -14.46 7.46
CA LEU A 62 6.54 -13.85 8.78
C LEU A 62 7.19 -12.47 8.80
N PHE A 63 8.10 -12.11 7.90
CA PHE A 63 8.77 -10.81 7.93
C PHE A 63 8.41 -9.88 6.77
N PHE A 64 8.18 -10.43 5.58
CA PHE A 64 8.06 -9.61 4.37
C PHE A 64 6.62 -9.55 3.86
N ASN A 65 5.94 -10.69 3.78
CA ASN A 65 4.59 -10.75 3.24
C ASN A 65 3.65 -9.84 4.04
N GLN A 66 2.91 -9.01 3.31
CA GLN A 66 2.02 -7.94 3.79
C GLN A 66 2.65 -6.84 4.67
N LYS A 67 3.68 -7.13 5.47
CA LYS A 67 4.32 -6.14 6.35
C LYS A 67 5.06 -5.06 5.57
N MET A 68 5.78 -5.44 4.51
CA MET A 68 6.47 -4.48 3.65
C MET A 68 5.48 -3.62 2.84
N MET A 69 4.36 -4.22 2.40
CA MET A 69 3.26 -3.47 1.79
C MET A 69 2.59 -2.51 2.79
N GLY A 70 2.42 -2.93 4.05
CA GLY A 70 1.90 -2.08 5.12
C GLY A 70 2.81 -0.89 5.42
N LEU A 71 4.12 -1.12 5.53
CA LEU A 71 5.11 -0.05 5.69
C LEU A 71 5.10 0.91 4.50
N PHE A 72 5.12 0.38 3.28
CA PHE A 72 5.05 1.20 2.07
C PHE A 72 3.77 2.03 2.01
N SER A 73 2.62 1.44 2.36
CA SER A 73 1.31 2.13 2.42
C SER A 73 1.33 3.31 3.39
N LEU A 74 1.86 3.10 4.60
CA LEU A 74 1.98 4.14 5.62
C LEU A 74 2.89 5.29 5.13
N LEU A 75 4.05 4.94 4.57
CA LEU A 75 5.00 5.93 4.03
C LEU A 75 4.46 6.66 2.81
N PHE A 76 3.65 5.99 1.98
CA PHE A 76 2.97 6.60 0.84
C PHE A 76 1.96 7.65 1.30
N GLY A 77 1.11 7.30 2.27
CA GLY A 77 0.16 8.24 2.88
C GLY A 77 0.84 9.43 3.54
N ALA A 78 1.84 9.18 4.39
CA ALA A 78 2.65 10.24 5.01
C ALA A 78 3.35 11.12 3.95
N GLY A 79 3.84 10.51 2.87
CA GLY A 79 4.47 11.20 1.76
C GLY A 79 3.54 12.15 1.00
N ILE A 80 2.23 11.84 0.91
CA ILE A 80 1.23 12.75 0.36
C ILE A 80 1.06 13.98 1.25
N VAL A 81 0.94 13.78 2.56
CA VAL A 81 0.77 14.87 3.54
C VAL A 81 1.99 15.79 3.53
N LEU A 82 3.19 15.21 3.66
CA LEU A 82 4.44 15.95 3.63
C LEU A 82 4.63 16.72 2.32
N PHE A 83 4.20 16.15 1.19
CA PHE A 83 4.26 16.84 -0.10
C PHE A 83 3.34 18.06 -0.16
N ILE A 84 2.11 17.94 0.33
CA ILE A 84 1.16 19.07 0.38
C ILE A 84 1.69 20.17 1.30
N GLU A 85 2.24 19.81 2.46
CA GLU A 85 2.82 20.75 3.41
C GLU A 85 4.05 21.45 2.84
N ALA A 86 4.96 20.69 2.19
CA ALA A 86 6.12 21.27 1.50
C ALA A 86 5.69 22.24 0.38
N ALA A 87 4.66 21.90 -0.40
CA ALA A 87 4.12 22.78 -1.43
C ALA A 87 3.47 24.05 -0.83
N LYS A 88 2.81 23.93 0.33
CA LYS A 88 2.26 25.07 1.07
C LYS A 88 3.36 26.00 1.60
N ASN A 89 4.43 25.43 2.16
CA ASN A 89 5.58 26.18 2.68
C ASN A 89 6.32 26.93 1.56
N ARG A 90 6.31 26.40 0.33
CA ARG A 90 6.82 27.06 -0.87
C ARG A 90 5.84 28.04 -1.52
N GLN A 91 4.73 28.37 -0.85
CA GLN A 91 3.71 29.31 -1.33
C GLN A 91 3.09 28.93 -2.69
N HIS A 92 3.03 27.63 -3.01
CA HIS A 92 2.43 27.18 -4.26
C HIS A 92 0.91 27.47 -4.24
N PRO A 93 0.31 28.02 -5.32
CA PRO A 93 -1.08 28.52 -5.28
C PRO A 93 -2.14 27.43 -5.07
N LYS A 94 -1.85 26.18 -5.46
CA LYS A 94 -2.79 25.04 -5.39
C LYS A 94 -2.06 23.74 -4.99
N PRO A 95 -1.62 23.60 -3.73
CA PRO A 95 -0.79 22.45 -3.30
C PRO A 95 -1.55 21.12 -3.37
N ARG A 96 -2.86 21.14 -3.08
CA ARG A 96 -3.73 19.96 -3.20
C ARG A 96 -3.85 19.49 -4.65
N LEU A 97 -4.11 20.40 -5.59
CA LEU A 97 -4.25 20.08 -7.01
C LEU A 97 -2.95 19.51 -7.58
N LEU A 98 -1.79 20.02 -7.14
CA LEU A 98 -0.49 19.48 -7.53
C LEU A 98 -0.32 18.02 -7.06
N SER A 99 -0.70 17.73 -5.81
CA SER A 99 -0.69 16.36 -5.28
C SER A 99 -1.66 15.44 -6.05
N PHE A 100 -2.85 15.94 -6.40
CA PHE A 100 -3.80 15.20 -7.23
C PHE A 100 -3.24 14.84 -8.60
N ARG A 101 -2.62 15.79 -9.32
CA ARG A 101 -2.03 15.52 -10.65
C ARG A 101 -0.92 14.48 -10.59
N ARG A 102 -0.07 14.56 -9.57
CA ARG A 102 1.00 13.57 -9.34
C ARG A 102 0.44 12.17 -9.09
N ASN A 103 -0.59 12.04 -8.25
CA ASN A 103 -1.22 10.75 -7.98
C ASN A 103 -2.08 10.25 -9.16
N PHE A 104 -2.60 11.15 -9.99
CA PHE A 104 -3.28 10.77 -11.23
C PHE A 104 -2.31 10.14 -12.24
N LEU A 105 -1.10 10.69 -12.38
CA LEU A 105 -0.06 10.04 -13.19
C LEU A 105 0.27 8.65 -12.64
N LEU A 106 0.36 8.50 -11.31
CA LEU A 106 0.55 7.20 -10.68
C LEU A 106 -0.59 6.22 -11.00
N LEU A 107 -1.85 6.70 -11.02
CA LEU A 107 -3.01 5.90 -11.41
C LEU A 107 -2.88 5.40 -12.84
N VAL A 108 -2.50 6.26 -13.78
CA VAL A 108 -2.33 5.88 -15.19
C VAL A 108 -1.25 4.81 -15.33
N PHE A 109 -0.10 4.98 -14.67
CA PHE A 109 0.94 3.96 -14.66
C PHE A 109 0.48 2.65 -14.00
N GLY A 110 -0.28 2.73 -12.90
CA GLY A 110 -0.87 1.58 -12.24
C GLY A 110 -1.82 0.81 -13.15
N LEU A 111 -2.72 1.50 -13.86
CA LEU A 111 -3.66 0.86 -14.78
C LEU A 111 -2.97 0.17 -15.95
N ILE A 112 -1.92 0.80 -16.50
CA ILE A 112 -1.09 0.20 -17.55
C ILE A 112 -0.40 -1.05 -17.00
N HIS A 113 0.18 -0.98 -15.80
CA HIS A 113 0.86 -2.10 -15.16
C HIS A 113 -0.09 -3.26 -14.85
N LEU A 114 -1.27 -2.96 -14.28
CA LEU A 114 -2.31 -3.93 -13.96
C LEU A 114 -2.79 -4.68 -15.22
N SER A 115 -2.90 -3.97 -16.35
CA SER A 115 -3.41 -4.54 -17.59
C SER A 115 -2.37 -5.31 -18.40
N LEU A 116 -1.09 -4.91 -18.34
CA LEU A 116 -0.04 -5.44 -19.23
C LEU A 116 0.99 -6.32 -18.53
N ILE A 117 1.21 -6.15 -17.23
CA ILE A 117 2.35 -6.75 -16.52
C ILE A 117 1.88 -7.77 -15.48
N TRP A 118 1.00 -7.37 -14.55
CA TRP A 118 0.66 -8.19 -13.40
C TRP A 118 -0.66 -7.79 -12.73
N GLU A 119 -1.52 -8.78 -12.42
CA GLU A 119 -2.83 -8.55 -11.80
C GLU A 119 -2.78 -8.11 -10.32
N GLY A 120 -1.68 -8.38 -9.61
CA GLY A 120 -1.47 -7.98 -8.21
C GLY A 120 -0.87 -6.58 -8.03
N ASP A 121 -1.21 -5.63 -8.89
CA ASP A 121 -0.64 -4.26 -8.83
C ASP A 121 -1.08 -3.50 -7.58
N VAL A 122 -0.10 -2.96 -6.85
CA VAL A 122 -0.37 -2.15 -5.65
C VAL A 122 -0.47 -0.65 -5.99
N LEU A 123 0.10 -0.21 -7.11
CA LEU A 123 0.12 1.21 -7.50
C LEU A 123 -1.27 1.77 -7.72
N THR A 124 -2.13 1.02 -8.41
CA THR A 124 -3.51 1.39 -8.69
C THR A 124 -4.31 1.56 -7.40
N LEU A 125 -4.18 0.61 -6.46
CA LEU A 125 -4.83 0.68 -5.15
C LEU A 125 -4.41 1.94 -4.38
N TYR A 126 -3.11 2.24 -4.33
CA TYR A 126 -2.62 3.44 -3.67
C TYR A 126 -3.09 4.73 -4.34
N ALA A 127 -3.11 4.76 -5.67
CA ALA A 127 -3.54 5.92 -6.43
C ALA A 127 -5.04 6.22 -6.25
N ILE A 128 -5.88 5.19 -6.11
CA ILE A 128 -7.32 5.33 -5.79
C ILE A 128 -7.52 5.83 -4.35
N CYS A 129 -6.69 5.38 -3.41
CA CYS A 129 -6.73 5.83 -2.02
C CYS A 129 -6.19 7.26 -1.82
N ALA A 130 -5.27 7.73 -2.68
CA ALA A 130 -4.63 9.03 -2.54
C ALA A 130 -5.61 10.23 -2.49
N PRO A 131 -6.64 10.34 -3.37
CA PRO A 131 -7.70 11.34 -3.28
C PRO A 131 -8.34 11.45 -1.90
N ILE A 132 -8.64 10.31 -1.28
CA ILE A 132 -9.28 10.24 0.05
C ILE A 132 -8.35 10.86 1.09
N ILE A 133 -7.06 10.51 1.06
CA ILE A 133 -6.04 11.07 1.94
C ILE A 133 -5.90 12.58 1.76
N ILE A 134 -5.85 13.07 0.50
CA ILE A 134 -5.73 14.51 0.19
C ILE A 134 -6.92 15.31 0.74
N LEU A 135 -8.14 14.74 0.68
CA LEU A 135 -9.36 15.37 1.19
C LEU A 135 -9.42 15.37 2.73
N LEU A 136 -8.86 14.35 3.36
CA LEU A 136 -8.95 14.12 4.80
C LEU A 136 -7.77 14.65 5.61
N TYR A 137 -6.65 15.03 4.99
CA TYR A 137 -5.40 15.36 5.70
C TYR A 137 -5.53 16.48 6.75
N ASN A 138 -6.52 17.36 6.61
CA ASN A 138 -6.76 18.48 7.52
C ASN A 138 -8.03 18.31 8.37
N ARG A 139 -8.52 17.08 8.52
CA ARG A 139 -9.70 16.75 9.35
C ARG A 139 -9.25 16.36 10.76
N GLY A 140 -10.15 16.55 11.72
CA GLY A 140 -9.88 16.22 13.12
C GLY A 140 -9.62 14.73 13.33
N LEU A 141 -8.79 14.42 14.33
CA LEU A 141 -8.39 13.04 14.70
C LEU A 141 -9.59 12.09 14.81
N TRP A 142 -10.67 12.54 15.44
CA TRP A 142 -11.88 11.74 15.61
C TRP A 142 -12.54 11.33 14.29
N VAL A 143 -12.55 12.21 13.28
CA VAL A 143 -13.10 11.88 11.96
C VAL A 143 -12.25 10.80 11.29
N LEU A 144 -10.92 10.89 11.41
CA LEU A 144 -9.99 9.90 10.87
C LEU A 144 -10.13 8.54 11.57
N ILE A 145 -10.25 8.53 12.90
CA ILE A 145 -10.45 7.31 13.68
C ILE A 145 -11.80 6.67 13.33
N SER A 146 -12.88 7.45 13.30
CA SER A 146 -14.21 6.93 12.94
C SER A 146 -14.24 6.35 11.53
N LEU A 147 -13.60 7.02 10.56
CA LEU A 147 -13.52 6.52 9.20
C LEU A 147 -12.66 5.25 9.11
N SER A 148 -11.53 5.20 9.81
CA SER A 148 -10.68 4.01 9.87
C SER A 148 -11.44 2.82 10.48
N ALA A 149 -12.15 3.03 11.58
CA ALA A 149 -12.98 2.01 12.22
C ALA A 149 -14.09 1.53 11.27
N LEU A 150 -14.77 2.45 10.58
CA LEU A 150 -15.78 2.11 9.59
C LEU A 150 -15.20 1.26 8.44
N CYS A 151 -14.05 1.66 7.89
CA CYS A 151 -13.36 0.92 6.84
C CYS A 151 -12.93 -0.48 7.27
N MET A 152 -12.51 -0.66 8.53
CA MET A 152 -12.15 -1.98 9.08
C MET A 152 -13.37 -2.85 9.37
N LEU A 153 -14.48 -2.26 9.83
CA LEU A 153 -15.70 -2.99 10.16
C LEU A 153 -16.51 -3.39 8.93
N LEU A 154 -16.48 -2.59 7.87
CA LEU A 154 -17.24 -2.84 6.64
C LEU A 154 -17.02 -4.26 6.05
N PRO A 155 -15.78 -4.74 5.79
CA PRO A 155 -15.56 -6.08 5.26
C PRO A 155 -15.97 -7.18 6.23
N VAL A 156 -15.84 -6.96 7.54
CA VAL A 156 -16.28 -7.92 8.57
C VAL A 156 -17.80 -8.07 8.51
N VAL A 157 -18.54 -6.96 8.52
CA VAL A 157 -20.00 -6.96 8.44
C VAL A 157 -20.49 -7.61 7.14
N LEU A 158 -19.89 -7.25 6.00
CA LEU A 158 -20.22 -7.86 4.71
C LEU A 158 -19.98 -9.37 4.70
N SER A 159 -18.89 -9.84 5.32
CA SER A 159 -18.57 -11.26 5.42
C SER A 159 -19.63 -12.01 6.25
N PHE A 160 -20.06 -11.44 7.38
CA PHE A 160 -21.13 -12.02 8.19
C PHE A 160 -22.47 -12.08 7.44
N LEU A 161 -22.84 -11.01 6.73
CA LEU A 161 -24.08 -10.96 5.95
C LEU A 161 -24.07 -11.99 4.80
N CYS A 162 -22.96 -12.07 4.07
CA CYS A 162 -22.80 -13.04 2.98
C CYS A 162 -22.88 -14.48 3.49
N ASN A 163 -22.20 -14.78 4.61
CA ASN A 163 -22.25 -16.08 5.24
C ASN A 163 -23.68 -16.44 5.69
N SER A 164 -24.40 -15.51 6.32
CA SER A 164 -25.78 -15.71 6.73
C SER A 164 -26.72 -15.97 5.56
N TYR A 165 -26.58 -15.24 4.45
CA TYR A 165 -27.34 -15.46 3.22
C TYR A 165 -27.07 -16.85 2.61
N SER A 166 -25.80 -17.28 2.58
CA SER A 166 -25.40 -18.60 2.10
C SER A 166 -26.02 -19.72 2.92
N ILE A 167 -26.05 -19.59 4.26
CA ILE A 167 -26.67 -20.57 5.17
C ILE A 167 -28.19 -20.63 4.95
N LEU A 168 -28.85 -19.48 4.82
CA LEU A 168 -30.31 -19.43 4.61
C LEU A 168 -30.71 -20.12 3.28
N LYS A 169 -29.91 -19.92 2.23
CA LYS A 169 -30.12 -20.54 0.91
C LYS A 169 -29.80 -22.05 0.89
N ALA A 170 -29.03 -22.55 1.85
CA ALA A 170 -28.73 -23.97 1.96
C ALA A 170 -29.80 -24.77 2.75
N ILE A 171 -30.66 -24.07 3.52
CA ILE A 171 -31.71 -24.67 4.36
C ILE A 171 -33.07 -24.71 3.65
N LEU A 172 -33.33 -23.74 2.76
CA LEU A 172 -34.53 -23.66 1.92
C LEU A 172 -34.36 -24.41 0.60
#